data_AF-A0A947NLX5-F1
#
_entry.id   AF-A0A947NLX5-F1
#
_cell.length_a   1.000
_cell.length_b   1.000
_cell.length_c   1.000
_cell.angle_alpha   90.00
_cell.angle_beta   90.00
_cell.angle_gamma   90.00
#
_symmetry.space_group_name_H-M   'P 1'
#
loop_
_entity.id
_entity.type
_entity.pdbx_description
1 polymer ?
#
loop_
_entity_poly.entity_id
_entity_poly.type
_entity_poly.pdbx_seq_one_letter_code
_entity_poly.pdbx_strand_id
1 'polypeptide(L)' 'MTKKLIHILLLFAAVIASGAFYIGAITLPVKINTMIVEELEKATGKKIFIGSIRFDIFEGLALEDLVIYDRTTII' A
#
# COMPACT_ATOMS: atom_id res chain seq x y z
N MET A 1 29.31 -15.29 29.99
CA MET A 1 29.31 -14.31 28.89
C MET A 1 28.20 -14.57 27.86
N THR A 2 27.95 -15.83 27.48
CA THR A 2 26.95 -16.26 26.48
C THR A 2 25.50 -15.84 26.76
N LYS A 3 25.03 -15.91 28.02
CA LYS A 3 23.63 -15.56 28.34
C LYS A 3 23.29 -14.09 28.06
N LYS A 4 24.20 -13.15 28.30
CA LYS A 4 23.99 -11.72 28.01
C LYS A 4 23.92 -11.44 26.51
N LEU A 5 24.74 -12.14 25.72
CA LEU A 5 24.74 -12.04 24.26
C LEU A 5 23.41 -12.50 23.66
N ILE A 6 22.84 -13.59 24.17
CA ILE A 6 21.53 -14.11 23.73
C ILE A 6 20.43 -13.08 23.97
N HIS A 7 20.42 -12.39 25.12
CA HIS A 7 19.42 -11.36 25.42
C HIS A 7 19.56 -10.15 24.50
N ILE A 8 20.79 -9.74 24.17
CA ILE A 8 21.05 -8.64 23.23
C ILE A 8 20.57 -9.01 21.82
N LEU A 9 20.86 -10.23 21.37
CA LEU A 9 20.41 -10.73 20.07
C LEU A 9 18.88 -10.79 20.00
N LEU A 10 18.23 -11.25 21.08
CA LEU A 10 16.78 -11.32 21.16
C LEU A 10 16.13 -9.93 21.11
N LEU A 11 16.70 -8.97 21.84
CA LEU A 11 16.25 -7.57 21.81
C LEU A 11 16.40 -6.98 20.40
N PHE A 12 17.53 -7.22 19.74
CA PHE A 12 17.79 -6.72 18.40
C PHE A 12 16.83 -7.33 17.35
N ALA A 13 16.58 -8.64 17.45
CA ALA A 13 15.60 -9.33 16.60
C ALA A 13 14.18 -8.79 16.81
N ALA A 14 13.79 -8.50 18.05
CA ALA A 14 12.48 -7.91 18.36
C ALA A 14 12.32 -6.51 17.76
N VAL A 15 13.35 -5.66 17.85
CA VAL A 15 13.34 -4.32 17.25
C VAL A 15 13.20 -4.41 15.72
N ILE A 16 13.98 -5.27 15.06
CA ILE A 16 13.88 -5.47 13.61
C ILE A 16 12.49 -5.98 13.21
N ALA A 17 11.97 -6.98 13.92
CA ALA A 17 10.65 -7.54 13.65
C ALA A 17 9.54 -6.49 13.78
N SER A 18 9.60 -5.66 14.83
CA SER A 18 8.63 -4.58 15.03
C SER A 18 8.71 -3.50 13.95
N GLY A 19 9.92 -3.11 13.53
CA GLY A 19 10.13 -2.16 12.45
C GLY A 19 9.65 -2.69 11.10
N ALA A 20 9.95 -3.96 10.80
CA ALA A 20 9.50 -4.62 9.59
C ALA A 20 7.96 -4.77 9.55
N PHE A 21 7.34 -5.10 10.69
CA PHE A 21 5.89 -5.18 10.81
C PHE A 21 5.21 -3.82 10.59
N TYR A 22 5.75 -2.76 11.21
CA TYR A 22 5.23 -1.40 11.04
C TYR A 22 5.35 -0.90 9.60
N ILE A 23 6.53 -1.11 8.98
CA ILE A 23 6.74 -0.77 7.57
C ILE A 23 5.77 -1.57 6.70
N GLY A 24 5.66 -2.89 6.90
CA GLY A 24 4.74 -3.75 6.17
C GLY A 24 3.30 -3.27 6.25
N ALA A 25 2.81 -2.95 7.45
CA ALA A 25 1.44 -2.52 7.68
C ALA A 25 1.07 -1.21 6.97
N ILE A 26 2.02 -0.28 6.79
CA ILE A 26 1.78 1.01 6.13
C ILE A 26 2.09 0.97 4.64
N THR A 27 3.15 0.27 4.24
CA THR A 27 3.58 0.23 2.84
C THR A 27 2.73 -0.69 1.98
N LEU A 28 2.16 -1.77 2.53
CA LEU A 28 1.24 -2.64 1.79
C LEU A 28 0.02 -1.89 1.23
N PRO A 29 -0.76 -1.15 2.06
CA PRO A 29 -1.90 -0.38 1.58
C PRO A 29 -1.52 0.62 0.50
N VAL A 30 -0.42 1.37 0.70
CA VAL A 30 0.06 2.36 -0.26
C VAL A 30 0.46 1.70 -1.59
N LYS A 31 1.18 0.58 -1.53
CA LYS A 31 1.66 -0.13 -2.72
C LYS A 31 0.52 -0.76 -3.51
N ILE A 32 -0.50 -1.28 -2.83
CA ILE A 32 -1.71 -1.80 -3.48
C ILE A 32 -2.46 -0.66 -4.18
N ASN A 33 -2.61 0.49 -3.52
CA ASN A 33 -3.26 1.66 -4.11
C ASN A 33 -2.53 2.13 -5.38
N THR A 34 -1.21 2.27 -5.32
CA THR A 34 -0.43 2.70 -6.50
C THR A 34 -0.52 1.70 -7.64
N MET A 35 -0.49 0.39 -7.34
CA MET A 35 -0.57 -0.65 -8.37
C MET A 35 -1.94 -0.68 -9.05
N ILE A 36 -3.01 -0.52 -8.29
CA ILE A 36 -4.37 -0.43 -8.84
C ILE A 36 -4.52 0.81 -9.72
N VAL A 37 -4.04 1.97 -9.27
CA VAL A 37 -4.05 3.20 -10.08
C VAL A 37 -3.28 2.99 -11.38
N GLU A 38 -2.04 2.50 -11.31
CA GLU A 38 -1.19 2.29 -12.49
C GLU A 38 -1.83 1.32 -13.51
N GLU A 39 -2.39 0.20 -13.06
CA GLU A 39 -3.06 -0.74 -13.95
C GLU A 39 -4.35 -0.16 -14.55
N LEU A 40 -5.14 0.59 -13.78
CA LEU A 40 -6.32 1.28 -14.31
C LEU A 40 -5.95 2.37 -15.32
N GLU A 41 -4.90 3.15 -15.07
CA GLU A 41 -4.41 4.15 -16.01
C GLU A 41 -3.90 3.51 -17.30
N LYS A 42 -3.18 2.39 -17.18
CA LYS A 42 -2.68 1.62 -18.32
C LYS A 42 -3.80 0.98 -19.14
N ALA A 43 -4.83 0.44 -18.47
CA ALA A 43 -5.96 -0.20 -19.14
C ALA A 43 -6.89 0.81 -19.83
N THR A 44 -7.08 1.99 -19.23
CA THR A 44 -8.00 3.01 -19.75
C THR A 44 -7.31 4.04 -20.66
N GLY A 45 -5.99 4.19 -20.57
CA GLY A 45 -5.24 5.26 -21.21
C GLY A 45 -5.54 6.65 -20.63
N LYS A 46 -6.25 6.73 -19.51
CA LYS A 46 -6.66 7.97 -18.85
C LYS A 46 -5.91 8.14 -17.54
N LYS A 47 -5.74 9.39 -17.11
CA LYS A 47 -5.12 9.65 -15.81
C LYS A 47 -6.15 9.49 -14.71
N ILE A 48 -5.82 8.74 -13.65
CA ILE A 48 -6.77 8.35 -12.61
C ILE A 48 -6.21 8.77 -11.25
N PHE A 49 -7.05 9.40 -10.45
CA PHE A 49 -6.75 9.71 -9.05
C PHE A 49 -7.78 8.99 -8.18
N ILE A 50 -7.30 8.40 -7.09
CA ILE A 50 -8.13 7.68 -6.11
C ILE A 50 -7.76 8.25 -4.74
N GLY A 51 -8.75 8.79 -4.02
CA GLY A 51 -8.51 9.35 -2.70
C GLY A 51 -8.28 8.26 -1.64
N SER A 52 -9.07 7.19 -1.70
CA SER A 52 -9.03 6.10 -0.74
C SER A 52 -9.41 4.77 -1.41
N ILE A 53 -8.81 3.67 -0.94
CA ILE A 53 -9.28 2.32 -1.27
C ILE A 53 -9.68 1.67 0.05
N ARG A 54 -10.95 1.28 0.15
CA ARG A 54 -11.48 0.50 1.26
C ARG A 54 -11.67 -0.93 0.84
N PHE A 55 -11.25 -1.85 1.70
CA PHE A 55 -11.59 -3.25 1.54
C PHE A 55 -12.81 -3.56 2.39
N ASP A 56 -13.89 -3.98 1.74
CA ASP A 56 -15.07 -4.55 2.36
C ASP A 56 -15.11 -6.06 2.08
N ILE A 57 -15.45 -6.86 3.09
CA ILE A 57 -15.45 -8.32 2.97
C ILE A 57 -16.57 -8.81 2.03
N PHE A 58 -17.66 -8.06 1.93
CA PHE A 58 -18.81 -8.39 1.08
C PHE A 58 -18.70 -7.78 -0.31
N GLU A 59 -18.18 -6.55 -0.41
CA GLU A 59 -18.13 -5.79 -1.67
C GLU A 59 -16.76 -5.83 -2.37
N GLY A 60 -15.73 -6.34 -1.68
CA GLY A 60 -14.35 -6.39 -2.19
C GLY A 60 -13.63 -5.05 -2.05
N LEU A 61 -12.82 -4.69 -3.05
CA LEU A 61 -12.09 -3.41 -3.06
C LEU A 61 -13.00 -2.29 -3.59
N ALA A 62 -13.42 -1.42 -2.69
CA ALA A 62 -14.15 -0.19 -3.00
C ALA A 62 -13.16 0.97 -3.20
N LEU A 63 -13.30 1.67 -4.33
CA LEU A 63 -12.52 2.87 -4.65
C LEU A 63 -13.34 4.10 -4.26
N GLU A 64 -12.82 4.92 -3.36
CA GLU A 64 -13.45 6.17 -2.92
C GLU A 64 -12.73 7.38 -3.55
N ASP A 65 -13.50 8.42 -3.86
CA ASP A 65 -13.02 9.65 -4.50
C ASP A 65 -12.26 9.40 -5.81
N LEU A 66 -12.80 8.53 -6.65
CA LEU A 66 -12.26 8.24 -7.98
C LEU A 66 -12.47 9.43 -8.93
N VAL A 67 -11.38 10.03 -9.38
CA VAL A 67 -11.36 11.08 -10.41
C VAL A 67 -10.67 10.55 -11.65
N ILE A 68 -11.39 10.49 -12.77
CA ILE A 68 -10.84 10.09 -14.07
C ILE A 68 -10.66 11.35 -14.91
N TYR A 69 -9.40 11.70 -15.19
CA TYR A 69 -9.07 12.81 -16.06
C TYR A 69 -9.01 12.32 -17.51
N ASP A 70 -10.08 12.62 -18.24
CA ASP A 70 -10.15 12.41 -19.68
C ASP A 70 -9.77 13.70 -20.39
N ARG A 71 -8.55 13.77 -20.92
CA ARG A 71 -8.17 14.85 -21.83
C ARG A 71 -8.68 14.48 -23.22
N THR A 72 -10.00 14.43 -23.38
CA THR A 72 -10.61 14.49 -24.70
C THR A 72 -10.38 15.91 -25.22
N THR A 73 -9.30 16.08 -25.99
CA THR A 73 -9.16 17.23 -26.88
C THR A 73 -10.30 17.12 -27.89
N ILE A 74 -11.40 17.84 -27.64
CA ILE A 74 -12.36 18.12 -28.69
C ILE A 74 -11.59 18.93 -29.74
N ILE A 75 -11.60 18.37 -30.96
CA ILE A 75 -10.91 18.76 -32.19
C ILE A 75 -10.98 20.26 -32.42
#